data_AF-A0A2V7RVE8-F1
#
_entry.id   AF-A0A2V7RVE8-F1
#
_cell.length_a   1.000
_cell.length_b   1.000
_cell.length_c   1.000
_cell.angle_alpha   90.00
_cell.angle_beta   90.00
_cell.angle_gamma   90.00
#
_symmetry.space_group_name_H-M   'P 1'
#
loop_
_entity.id
_entity.type
_entity.pdbx_description
1 polymer ?
#
loop_
_entity_poly.entity_id
_entity_poly.type
_entity_poly.pdbx_seq_one_letter_code
_entity_poly.pdbx_strand_id
1 'polypeptide(L)'
;MDATVRFPDDFPDEAKRGRPRDIRLTLHEVKRQHLPETDDAFAREVGDFDSLESLKRAIREDLEKEAEREADSKLRADLLEQIIAANRVSSPRPLVERALWAYAQAYGIPEDRWPQFATEFRPIAEAQVRRDLILDY
;
A
#
# COMPACT_ATOMS: atom_id res chain seq x y z
N MET A 1 -7.71 1.46 39.11
CA MET A 1 -8.31 0.17 38.69
C MET A 1 -7.18 -0.79 38.37
N ASP A 2 -7.23 -2.01 38.87
CA ASP A 2 -6.22 -3.03 38.57
C ASP A 2 -6.83 -4.03 37.58
N ALA A 3 -6.14 -4.29 36.46
CA ALA A 3 -6.60 -5.18 35.40
C ALA A 3 -5.44 -6.06 34.91
N THR A 4 -5.71 -7.35 34.71
CA THR A 4 -4.74 -8.30 34.14
C THR A 4 -4.92 -8.36 32.62
N VAL A 5 -3.90 -7.99 31.86
CA VAL A 5 -3.89 -8.03 30.39
C VAL A 5 -2.89 -9.07 29.92
N ARG A 6 -3.27 -9.89 28.92
CA ARG A 6 -2.37 -10.82 28.24
C ARG A 6 -1.91 -10.19 26.93
N PHE A 7 -0.61 -10.16 26.69
CA PHE A 7 -0.09 -9.73 25.39
C PHE A 7 -0.46 -10.75 24.30
N PRO A 8 -0.79 -10.29 23.08
CA PRO A 8 -0.93 -11.16 21.92
C PRO A 8 0.30 -12.05 21.69
N ASP A 9 0.09 -13.20 21.09
CA ASP A 9 1.18 -14.14 20.79
C ASP A 9 2.09 -13.63 19.65
N ASP A 10 1.63 -12.68 18.83
CA ASP A 10 2.38 -12.01 17.77
C ASP A 10 3.06 -10.70 18.21
N PHE A 11 3.04 -10.38 19.51
CA PHE A 11 3.58 -9.12 20.01
C PHE A 11 5.07 -8.96 19.63
N PRO A 12 5.51 -7.81 19.10
CA PRO A 12 6.86 -7.66 18.53
C PRO A 12 8.00 -7.93 19.54
N ASP A 13 7.77 -7.71 20.83
CA ASP A 13 8.70 -8.04 21.90
C ASP A 13 8.52 -9.50 22.37
N GLU A 14 9.46 -10.36 21.98
CA GLU A 14 9.43 -11.80 22.21
C GLU A 14 9.35 -12.18 23.71
N ALA A 15 9.92 -11.36 24.59
CA ALA A 15 9.90 -11.60 26.03
C ALA A 15 8.50 -11.38 26.67
N LYS A 16 7.61 -10.66 25.97
CA LYS A 16 6.29 -10.26 26.49
C LYS A 16 5.14 -11.09 25.90
N ARG A 17 5.35 -11.80 24.78
CA ARG A 17 4.34 -12.63 24.10
C ARG A 17 3.65 -13.59 25.06
N GLY A 18 2.32 -13.57 25.04
CA GLY A 18 1.48 -14.52 25.77
C GLY A 18 1.54 -14.47 27.30
N ARG A 19 2.33 -13.56 27.90
CA ARG A 19 2.46 -13.44 29.36
C ARG A 19 1.38 -12.51 29.95
N PRO A 20 0.70 -12.91 31.03
CA PRO A 20 -0.22 -12.04 31.75
C PRO A 20 0.55 -10.99 32.56
N ARG A 21 0.06 -9.75 32.55
CA ARG A 21 0.61 -8.61 33.30
C ARG A 21 -0.49 -7.84 33.98
N ASP A 22 -0.30 -7.56 35.27
CA ASP A 22 -1.18 -6.69 36.03
C ASP A 22 -0.83 -5.23 35.78
N ILE A 23 -1.82 -4.46 35.37
CA ILE A 23 -1.69 -3.04 35.06
C ILE A 23 -2.61 -2.27 36.00
N ARG A 24 -2.03 -1.28 36.68
CA ARG A 24 -2.80 -0.29 37.44
C ARG A 24 -3.12 0.90 36.55
N LEU A 25 -4.38 1.05 36.22
CA LEU A 25 -4.94 2.14 35.42
C LEU A 25 -5.44 3.25 36.35
N THR A 26 -4.95 4.46 36.11
CA THR A 26 -5.46 5.69 36.73
C THR A 26 -6.20 6.48 35.64
N LEU A 27 -7.52 6.62 35.79
CA LEU A 27 -8.33 7.40 34.87
C LEU A 27 -8.18 8.89 35.20
N HIS A 28 -7.50 9.64 34.33
CA HIS A 28 -7.28 11.06 34.53
C HIS A 28 -8.45 11.91 34.02
N GLU A 29 -8.96 11.60 32.82
CA GLU A 29 -10.08 12.29 32.22
C GLU A 29 -10.78 11.40 31.19
N VAL A 30 -12.04 11.70 30.92
CA VAL A 30 -12.79 11.11 29.80
C VAL A 30 -13.15 12.24 28.86
N LYS A 31 -12.42 12.33 27.74
CA LYS A 31 -12.71 13.31 26.67
C LYS A 31 -13.68 12.69 25.67
N ARG A 32 -14.70 13.46 25.26
CA ARG A 32 -15.57 13.11 24.13
C ARG A 32 -15.19 14.00 22.95
N GLN A 33 -15.01 13.39 21.78
CA GLN A 33 -14.79 14.14 20.55
C GLN A 33 -16.10 14.86 20.18
N HIS A 34 -16.09 16.19 20.19
CA HIS A 34 -17.20 17.02 19.72
C HIS A 34 -16.92 17.37 18.27
N LEU A 35 -17.64 16.73 17.35
CA LEU A 35 -17.52 17.04 15.93
C LEU A 35 -18.14 18.42 15.69
N PRO A 36 -17.44 19.35 15.01
CA PRO A 36 -18.01 20.63 14.63
C PRO A 36 -19.17 20.43 13.63
N GLU A 37 -20.07 21.40 13.56
CA GLU A 37 -21.11 21.39 12.53
C GLU A 37 -20.45 21.49 11.14
N THR A 38 -20.95 20.72 10.19
CA THR A 38 -20.40 20.67 8.83
C THR A 38 -20.97 21.84 8.03
N ASP A 39 -20.47 23.04 8.29
CA ASP A 39 -20.93 24.30 7.69
C ASP A 39 -19.81 24.99 6.87
N ASP A 40 -20.08 26.21 6.40
CA ASP A 40 -19.12 26.99 5.62
C ASP A 40 -17.90 27.42 6.46
N ALA A 41 -18.03 27.51 7.79
CA ALA A 41 -16.90 27.80 8.67
C ALA A 41 -15.98 26.59 8.78
N PHE A 42 -16.54 25.39 8.88
CA PHE A 42 -15.78 24.14 8.80
C PHE A 42 -15.06 23.99 7.45
N ALA A 43 -15.71 24.32 6.34
CA ALA A 43 -15.07 24.26 5.02
C ALA A 43 -13.81 25.14 4.92
N ARG A 44 -13.84 26.34 5.52
CA ARG A 44 -12.70 27.27 5.61
C ARG A 44 -11.63 26.83 6.60
N GLU A 45 -11.99 26.07 7.63
CA GLU A 45 -11.03 25.53 8.62
C GLU A 45 -10.23 24.37 8.02
N VAL A 46 -10.86 23.55 7.17
CA VAL A 46 -10.23 22.36 6.55
C VAL A 46 -9.40 22.73 5.31
N GLY A 47 -9.65 23.87 4.67
CA GLY A 47 -8.85 24.36 3.54
C GLY A 47 -9.34 25.67 2.92
N ASP A 48 -8.79 26.05 1.77
CA ASP A 48 -9.19 27.22 0.97
C ASP A 48 -10.52 26.99 0.22
N PHE A 49 -11.59 26.68 0.97
CA PHE A 49 -12.93 26.48 0.43
C PHE A 49 -13.89 27.56 0.95
N ASP A 50 -14.53 28.30 0.04
CA ASP A 50 -15.47 29.37 0.42
C ASP A 50 -16.74 28.86 1.13
N SER A 51 -17.16 27.61 0.86
CA SER A 51 -18.39 27.00 1.34
C SER A 51 -18.30 25.47 1.45
N LEU A 52 -19.24 24.87 2.17
CA LEU A 52 -19.37 23.41 2.25
C LEU A 52 -19.62 22.77 0.88
N GLU A 53 -20.35 23.46 0.00
CA GLU A 53 -20.60 23.02 -1.37
C GLU A 53 -19.31 22.94 -2.19
N SER A 54 -18.39 23.91 -2.04
CA SER A 54 -17.12 23.88 -2.75
C SER A 54 -16.20 22.76 -2.26
N LEU A 55 -16.16 22.52 -0.94
CA LEU A 55 -15.47 21.36 -0.35
C LEU A 55 -16.05 20.04 -0.87
N LYS A 56 -17.37 19.87 -0.85
CA LYS A 56 -18.04 18.65 -1.35
C LYS A 56 -17.78 18.42 -2.84
N ARG A 57 -17.78 19.48 -3.65
CA ARG A 57 -17.46 19.39 -5.08
C ARG A 57 -16.01 18.93 -5.29
N ALA A 58 -15.05 19.52 -4.59
CA ALA A 58 -13.65 19.12 -4.69
C ALA A 58 -13.44 17.65 -4.30
N ILE A 59 -14.06 17.19 -3.20
CA ILE A 59 -14.02 15.78 -2.80
C ILE A 59 -14.63 14.89 -3.89
N ARG A 60 -15.76 15.29 -4.47
CA ARG A 60 -16.39 14.52 -5.54
C ARG A 60 -15.48 14.42 -6.76
N GLU A 61 -14.90 15.53 -7.22
CA GLU A 61 -14.00 15.54 -8.37
C GLU A 61 -12.75 14.68 -8.12
N ASP A 62 -12.21 14.68 -6.89
CA ASP A 62 -11.08 13.84 -6.51
C ASP A 62 -11.44 12.35 -6.56
N LEU A 63 -12.59 11.98 -5.99
CA LEU A 63 -13.11 10.61 -6.03
C LEU A 63 -13.42 10.15 -7.45
N GLU A 64 -13.96 11.02 -8.30
CA GLU A 64 -14.23 10.72 -9.71
C GLU A 64 -12.93 10.47 -10.48
N LYS A 65 -11.91 11.32 -10.28
CA LYS A 65 -10.58 11.12 -10.89
C LYS A 65 -9.89 9.86 -10.38
N GLU A 66 -10.04 9.54 -9.10
CA GLU A 66 -9.50 8.30 -8.55
C GLU A 66 -10.20 7.08 -9.15
N ALA A 67 -11.53 7.10 -9.21
CA ALA A 67 -12.31 6.02 -9.81
C ALA A 67 -11.99 5.82 -11.29
N GLU A 68 -11.81 6.90 -12.06
CA GLU A 68 -11.42 6.82 -13.48
C GLU A 68 -10.02 6.21 -13.65
N ARG A 69 -9.05 6.66 -12.84
CA ARG A 69 -7.68 6.11 -12.86
C ARG A 69 -7.63 4.65 -12.45
N GLU A 70 -8.42 4.26 -11.45
CA GLU A 70 -8.53 2.86 -11.02
C GLU A 70 -9.16 2.00 -12.12
N ALA A 71 -10.22 2.48 -12.75
CA ALA A 71 -10.90 1.79 -13.84
C ALA A 71 -9.99 1.60 -15.07
N ASP A 72 -9.27 2.65 -15.51
CA ASP A 72 -8.30 2.56 -16.62
C ASP A 72 -7.14 1.62 -16.28
N SER A 73 -6.59 1.74 -15.07
CA SER A 73 -5.49 0.88 -14.61
C SER A 73 -5.91 -0.60 -14.57
N LYS A 74 -7.12 -0.87 -14.07
CA LYS A 74 -7.70 -2.21 -14.03
C LYS A 74 -7.94 -2.76 -15.43
N LEU A 75 -8.57 -1.97 -16.32
CA LEU A 75 -8.80 -2.38 -17.69
C LEU A 75 -7.50 -2.73 -18.41
N ARG A 76 -6.46 -1.90 -18.25
CA ARG A 76 -5.13 -2.16 -18.83
C ARG A 76 -4.49 -3.42 -18.24
N ALA A 77 -4.60 -3.63 -16.94
CA ALA A 77 -4.08 -4.83 -16.28
C ALA A 77 -4.78 -6.09 -16.81
N ASP A 78 -6.12 -6.08 -16.86
CA ASP A 78 -6.93 -7.19 -17.35
C ASP A 78 -6.61 -7.50 -18.83
N LEU A 79 -6.51 -6.48 -19.68
CA LEU A 79 -6.13 -6.66 -21.10
C LEU A 79 -4.73 -7.24 -21.23
N LEU A 80 -3.77 -6.73 -20.46
CA LEU A 80 -2.40 -7.24 -20.49
C LEU A 80 -2.34 -8.70 -20.03
N GLU A 81 -3.05 -9.06 -18.95
CA GLU A 81 -3.14 -10.45 -18.51
C GLU A 81 -3.74 -11.37 -19.57
N GLN A 82 -4.81 -10.93 -20.25
CA GLN A 82 -5.41 -11.71 -21.34
C GLN A 82 -4.44 -11.90 -22.51
N ILE A 83 -3.69 -10.86 -22.89
CA ILE A 83 -2.68 -10.94 -23.95
C ILE A 83 -1.53 -11.86 -23.54
N ILE A 84 -1.08 -11.78 -22.28
CA ILE A 84 -0.07 -12.67 -21.70
C ILE A 84 -0.56 -14.12 -21.73
N ALA A 85 -1.81 -14.37 -21.36
CA ALA A 85 -2.39 -15.71 -21.33
C ALA A 85 -2.56 -16.30 -22.75
N ALA A 86 -2.91 -15.46 -23.72
CA ALA A 86 -3.08 -15.86 -25.11
C ALA A 86 -1.74 -16.15 -25.82
N ASN A 87 -0.65 -15.47 -25.44
CA ASN A 87 0.64 -15.60 -26.09
C ASN A 87 1.65 -16.40 -25.23
N ARG A 88 2.28 -17.41 -25.83
CA ARG A 88 3.34 -18.20 -25.16
C ARG A 88 4.68 -17.45 -25.15
N VAL A 89 4.73 -16.26 -24.57
CA VAL A 89 5.96 -15.47 -24.44
C VAL A 89 6.68 -15.88 -23.15
N SER A 90 7.76 -16.66 -23.29
CA SER A 90 8.64 -16.98 -22.18
C SER A 90 9.60 -15.82 -21.91
N SER A 91 9.71 -15.37 -20.66
CA SER A 91 10.64 -14.31 -20.27
C SER A 91 12.09 -14.78 -20.43
N PRO A 92 12.90 -14.20 -21.33
CA PRO A 92 14.28 -14.64 -21.55
C PRO A 92 15.13 -14.40 -20.31
N ARG A 93 15.86 -15.43 -19.87
CA ARG A 93 16.72 -15.36 -18.67
C ARG A 93 17.64 -14.13 -18.63
N PRO A 94 18.34 -13.72 -19.71
CA PRO A 94 19.20 -12.55 -19.67
C PRO A 94 18.48 -11.23 -19.34
N LEU A 95 17.22 -11.09 -19.77
CA LEU A 95 16.41 -9.90 -19.49
C LEU A 95 15.92 -9.89 -18.04
N VAL A 96 15.56 -11.08 -17.51
CA VAL A 96 15.15 -11.24 -16.11
C VAL A 96 16.31 -10.93 -15.16
N GLU A 97 17.50 -11.44 -15.43
CA GLU A 97 18.69 -11.16 -14.62
C GLU A 97 19.07 -9.67 -14.67
N ARG A 98 18.89 -8.99 -15.82
CA ARG A 98 19.08 -7.54 -15.95
C ARG A 98 18.08 -6.75 -15.10
N ALA A 99 16.82 -7.14 -15.10
CA ALA A 99 15.79 -6.51 -14.27
C ALA A 99 16.07 -6.72 -12.78
N LEU A 100 16.45 -7.94 -12.36
CA LEU A 100 16.83 -8.24 -10.98
C LEU A 100 18.03 -7.42 -10.51
N TRP A 101 19.03 -7.24 -11.38
CA TRP A 101 20.18 -6.39 -11.10
C TRP A 101 19.76 -4.93 -10.90
N ALA A 102 18.92 -4.39 -11.78
CA ALA A 102 18.39 -3.04 -11.67
C ALA A 102 17.58 -2.83 -10.38
N TYR A 103 16.74 -3.79 -10.00
CA TYR A 103 15.99 -3.74 -8.76
C TYR A 103 16.91 -3.76 -7.53
N ALA A 104 17.90 -4.64 -7.50
CA ALA A 104 18.82 -4.71 -6.36
C ALA A 104 19.62 -3.41 -6.17
N GLN A 105 20.00 -2.75 -7.25
CA GLN A 105 20.63 -1.43 -7.20
C GLN A 105 19.67 -0.36 -6.68
N ALA A 106 18.43 -0.33 -7.19
CA ALA A 106 17.41 0.64 -6.77
C ALA A 106 17.06 0.52 -5.27
N TYR A 107 17.00 -0.71 -4.75
CA TYR A 107 16.73 -0.97 -3.33
C TYR A 107 17.99 -0.96 -2.44
N GLY A 108 19.19 -0.76 -3.02
CA GLY A 108 20.45 -0.76 -2.28
C GLY A 108 20.74 -2.08 -1.56
N ILE A 109 20.38 -3.20 -2.17
CA ILE A 109 20.52 -4.54 -1.56
C ILE A 109 22.00 -4.92 -1.54
N PRO A 110 22.54 -5.29 -0.35
CA PRO A 110 23.93 -5.70 -0.25
C PRO A 110 24.15 -7.09 -0.89
N GLU A 111 25.33 -7.31 -1.44
CA GLU A 111 25.65 -8.49 -2.28
C GLU A 111 25.46 -9.84 -1.55
N ASP A 112 25.59 -9.86 -0.23
CA ASP A 112 25.36 -11.06 0.59
C ASP A 112 23.90 -11.52 0.59
N ARG A 113 22.95 -10.58 0.46
CA ARG A 113 21.51 -10.86 0.43
C ARG A 113 20.96 -11.08 -0.97
N TRP A 114 21.81 -10.95 -1.97
CA TRP A 114 21.41 -10.99 -3.37
C TRP A 114 20.78 -12.32 -3.81
N PRO A 115 21.27 -13.50 -3.37
CA PRO A 115 20.62 -14.77 -3.69
C PRO A 115 19.19 -14.88 -3.16
N GLN A 116 18.95 -14.36 -1.94
CA GLN A 116 17.61 -14.34 -1.33
C GLN A 116 16.71 -13.35 -2.07
N PHE A 117 17.18 -12.13 -2.28
CA PHE A 117 16.47 -11.10 -3.04
C PHE A 117 16.10 -11.55 -4.45
N ALA A 118 17.06 -12.14 -5.17
CA ALA A 118 16.84 -12.64 -6.52
C ALA A 118 15.80 -13.77 -6.55
N THR A 119 15.68 -14.58 -5.49
CA THR A 119 14.66 -15.62 -5.40
C THR A 119 13.27 -15.00 -5.17
N GLU A 120 13.16 -14.04 -4.26
CA GLU A 120 11.90 -13.37 -3.94
C GLU A 120 11.39 -12.48 -5.09
N PHE A 121 12.30 -11.78 -5.78
CA PHE A 121 11.96 -10.84 -6.85
C PHE A 121 11.91 -11.46 -8.25
N ARG A 122 12.37 -12.71 -8.44
CA ARG A 122 12.29 -13.42 -9.73
C ARG A 122 10.90 -13.41 -10.36
N PRO A 123 9.80 -13.76 -9.67
CA PRO A 123 8.46 -13.74 -10.29
C PRO A 123 8.06 -12.33 -10.75
N ILE A 124 8.46 -11.30 -10.01
CA ILE A 124 8.18 -9.90 -10.34
C ILE A 124 8.96 -9.48 -11.59
N ALA A 125 10.26 -9.79 -11.63
CA ALA A 125 11.12 -9.51 -12.78
C ALA A 125 10.68 -10.28 -14.04
N GLU A 126 10.25 -11.54 -13.90
CA GLU A 126 9.72 -12.33 -15.01
C GLU A 126 8.43 -11.73 -15.57
N ALA A 127 7.52 -11.27 -14.70
CA ALA A 127 6.28 -10.61 -15.10
C ALA A 127 6.55 -9.28 -15.80
N GLN A 128 7.50 -8.47 -15.29
CA GLN A 128 7.90 -7.21 -15.92
C GLN A 128 8.48 -7.43 -17.32
N VAL A 129 9.45 -8.34 -17.45
CA VAL A 129 10.06 -8.65 -18.76
C VAL A 129 9.02 -9.15 -19.74
N ARG A 130 8.05 -9.96 -19.29
CA ARG A 130 6.96 -10.43 -20.16
C ARG A 130 6.07 -9.30 -20.64
N ARG A 131 5.73 -8.37 -19.73
CA ARG A 131 4.95 -7.18 -20.07
C ARG A 131 5.67 -6.31 -21.09
N ASP A 132 6.93 -5.99 -20.85
CA ASP A 132 7.72 -5.13 -21.74
C ASP A 132 7.83 -5.75 -23.15
N LEU A 133 8.06 -7.07 -23.24
CA LEU A 133 8.14 -7.78 -24.52
C LEU A 133 6.82 -7.77 -25.32
N ILE A 134 5.68 -7.66 -24.64
CA ILE A 134 4.35 -7.61 -25.30
C ILE A 134 4.02 -6.19 -25.76
N LEU A 135 4.50 -5.18 -25.04
CA LEU A 135 4.24 -3.77 -25.36
C LEU A 135 5.17 -3.22 -26.46
N ASP A 136 6.36 -3.81 -26.63
CA ASP A 136 7.35 -3.41 -27.65
C ASP A 136 7.09 -3.99 -29.06
N TYR A 137 5.99 -4.71 -29.29
CA TYR A 137 5.65 -5.34 -30.59
C TYR A 137 4.57 -4.59 -31.38
#